data_AF-A0A2Z7CTK7-F1
#
_entry.id   AF-A0A2Z7CTK7-F1
#
_cell.length_a   1.000
_cell.length_b   1.000
_cell.length_c   1.000
_cell.angle_alpha   90.00
_cell.angle_beta   90.00
_cell.angle_gamma   90.00
#
_symmetry.space_group_name_H-M   'P 1'
#
loop_
_entity.id
_entity.type
_entity.pdbx_description
1 polymer ?
#
loop_
_entity_poly.entity_id
_entity_poly.type
_entity_poly.pdbx_seq_one_letter_code
_entity_poly.pdbx_strand_id
1 'polypeptide(L)'
;MILATSMLLLKGLKEQGRLGRFFGKVTIRDQPPSNTIQKLIAVKEAIHELEKSLQNVNIMPLKIRTIILAGDSRTTTEVALVLLLVSTVLLLVPFKYTLTFVIFDLFTRELEFRRDMVVAFMRFLKERWDTIPASPVAVLPFEEEADTLQKKEKKHIGKVKSERTSNSN
;
A
#
# COMPACT_ATOMS: atom_id res chain seq x y z
N MET A 1 -28.45 -4.97 32.05
CA MET A 1 -27.11 -5.51 32.40
C MET A 1 -25.97 -4.89 31.59
N ILE A 2 -26.03 -4.87 30.24
CA ILE A 2 -24.95 -4.33 29.37
C ILE A 2 -24.60 -2.84 29.63
N LEU A 3 -25.58 -1.99 29.93
CA LEU A 3 -25.39 -0.57 30.23
C LEU A 3 -24.67 -0.32 31.57
N ALA A 4 -24.93 -1.16 32.58
CA ALA A 4 -24.30 -1.01 33.88
C ALA A 4 -22.82 -1.43 33.84
N THR A 5 -22.52 -2.49 33.07
CA THR A 5 -21.15 -2.95 32.83
C THR A 5 -20.34 -1.95 32.01
N SER A 6 -20.94 -1.26 31.02
CA SER A 6 -20.23 -0.22 30.26
C SER A 6 -19.93 1.00 31.13
N MET A 7 -20.87 1.39 31.99
CA MET A 7 -20.68 2.54 32.88
C MET A 7 -19.62 2.28 33.95
N LEU A 8 -19.56 1.05 34.49
CA LEU A 8 -18.51 0.62 35.43
C LEU A 8 -17.13 0.55 34.75
N LEU A 9 -17.07 0.07 33.49
CA LEU A 9 -15.83 0.06 32.71
C LEU A 9 -15.34 1.49 32.45
N LEU A 10 -16.23 2.40 32.04
CA LEU A 10 -15.89 3.82 31.83
C LEU A 10 -15.43 4.49 33.14
N LYS A 11 -16.03 4.13 34.27
CA LYS A 11 -15.68 4.68 35.59
C LYS A 11 -14.31 4.16 36.06
N GLY A 12 -14.04 2.85 35.90
CA GLY A 12 -12.73 2.25 36.18
C GLY A 12 -11.61 2.77 35.26
N LEU A 13 -11.89 2.99 33.97
CA LEU A 13 -10.96 3.61 33.02
C LEU A 13 -10.64 5.07 33.37
N LYS A 14 -11.60 5.79 33.96
CA LYS A 14 -11.44 7.17 34.43
C LYS A 14 -10.63 7.23 35.74
N GLU A 15 -10.85 6.29 36.66
CA GLU A 15 -10.13 6.19 37.95
C GLU A 15 -8.69 5.68 37.80
N GLN A 16 -8.39 4.87 36.77
CA GLN A 16 -7.01 4.45 36.46
C GLN A 16 -6.08 5.58 36.00
N GLY A 17 -6.52 6.84 35.96
CA GLY A 17 -5.64 7.98 35.67
C GLY A 17 -5.02 7.96 34.27
N ARG A 18 -5.49 7.09 33.36
CA ARG A 18 -5.02 6.97 31.98
C ARG A 18 -5.72 7.93 31.01
N LEU A 19 -6.62 8.77 31.52
CA LEU A 19 -7.00 10.06 30.92
C LEU A 19 -6.28 11.21 31.65
N GLY A 20 -5.09 10.93 32.16
CA GLY A 20 -4.17 11.94 32.66
C GLY A 20 -3.86 12.95 31.55
N ARG A 21 -3.96 14.22 31.93
CA ARG A 21 -3.58 15.43 31.20
C ARG A 21 -2.06 15.49 30.95
N PHE A 22 -1.51 14.42 30.41
CA PHE A 22 -0.13 14.23 30.03
C PHE A 22 -0.11 13.75 28.59
N PHE A 23 -0.56 14.61 27.68
CA PHE A 23 0.20 14.75 26.45
C PHE A 23 1.57 15.26 26.91
N GLY A 24 2.51 14.35 27.16
CA GLY A 24 3.91 14.70 27.28
C GLY A 24 4.20 15.60 26.11
N LYS A 25 4.63 16.84 26.39
CA LYS A 25 4.88 17.87 25.38
C LYS A 25 5.66 17.22 24.24
N VAL A 26 4.98 16.93 23.14
CA VAL A 26 5.61 16.39 21.94
C VAL A 26 6.40 17.57 21.41
N THR A 27 7.66 17.63 21.82
CA THR A 27 8.58 18.64 21.32
C THR A 27 8.91 18.20 19.90
N ILE A 28 8.07 18.62 18.96
CA ILE A 28 8.41 18.56 17.55
C ILE A 28 9.58 19.53 17.44
N ARG A 29 10.79 19.00 17.32
CA ARG A 29 11.93 19.83 16.96
C ARG A 29 11.64 20.28 15.54
N ASP A 30 11.51 21.59 15.36
CA ASP A 30 11.49 22.14 14.02
C ASP A 30 12.71 21.62 13.28
N GLN A 31 12.48 21.28 12.01
CA GLN A 31 13.56 20.87 11.12
C GLN A 31 14.65 21.95 11.20
N PRO A 32 15.94 21.57 11.36
CA PRO A 32 17.04 22.54 11.36
C PRO A 32 16.86 23.47 10.15
N PRO A 33 17.12 24.78 10.27
CA PRO A 33 16.77 25.79 9.27
C PRO A 33 17.33 25.37 7.90
N SER A 34 16.50 24.67 7.15
CA SER A 34 16.87 24.05 5.89
C SER A 34 16.70 25.14 4.85
N ASN A 35 17.72 25.38 4.04
CA ASN A 35 17.65 26.33 2.94
C ASN A 35 16.40 26.03 2.08
N THR A 36 15.76 27.04 1.50
CA THR A 36 14.51 26.92 0.71
C THR A 36 14.56 25.77 -0.31
N ILE A 37 15.74 25.50 -0.89
CA ILE A 37 16.00 24.38 -1.80
C ILE A 37 15.82 23.00 -1.12
N GLN A 38 16.30 22.83 0.11
CA GLN A 38 16.17 21.57 0.86
C GLN A 38 14.71 21.29 1.25
N LYS A 39 13.93 22.33 1.52
CA LYS A 39 12.48 22.18 1.75
C LYS A 39 11.76 21.78 0.47
N LEU A 40 12.14 22.35 -0.67
CA LEU A 40 11.56 22.01 -1.97
C LEU A 40 11.89 20.57 -2.39
N ILE A 41 13.13 20.12 -2.20
CA ILE A 41 13.50 18.74 -2.53
C ILE A 41 12.80 17.73 -1.62
N ALA A 42 12.63 18.05 -0.33
CA ALA A 42 11.87 17.21 0.59
C ALA A 42 10.39 17.09 0.19
N VAL A 43 9.77 18.19 -0.27
CA VAL A 43 8.39 18.17 -0.77
C VAL A 43 8.28 17.39 -2.08
N LYS A 44 9.22 17.56 -3.01
CA LYS A 44 9.26 16.80 -4.26
C LYS A 44 9.38 15.30 -4.01
N GLU A 45 10.25 14.91 -3.07
CA GLU A 45 10.40 13.50 -2.67
C GLU A 45 9.11 12.96 -2.06
N ALA A 46 8.46 13.73 -1.17
CA ALA A 46 7.18 13.33 -0.59
C ALA A 46 6.08 13.14 -1.65
N ILE A 47 6.01 14.02 -2.66
CA ILE A 47 5.06 13.89 -3.77
C ILE A 47 5.37 12.64 -4.61
N HIS A 48 6.65 12.36 -4.87
CA HIS A 48 7.05 11.18 -5.61
C HIS A 48 6.68 9.88 -4.88
N GLU A 49 6.85 9.84 -3.55
CA GLU A 49 6.43 8.69 -2.74
C GLU A 49 4.90 8.51 -2.73
N LEU A 50 4.14 9.61 -2.69
CA LEU A 50 2.69 9.57 -2.83
C LEU A 50 2.25 9.05 -4.20
N GLU A 51 2.88 9.50 -5.29
CA GLU A 51 2.61 9.04 -6.66
C GLU A 51 2.81 7.52 -6.78
N LYS A 52 3.94 7.02 -6.24
CA LYS A 52 4.23 5.59 -6.20
C LYS A 52 3.19 4.80 -5.41
N SER A 53 2.73 5.35 -4.28
CA SER A 53 1.67 4.74 -3.46
C SER A 53 0.35 4.67 -4.23
N LEU A 54 -0.04 5.78 -4.88
CA LEU A 54 -1.27 5.85 -5.69
C LEU A 54 -1.23 4.89 -6.88
N GLN A 55 -0.06 4.76 -7.52
CA GLN A 55 0.14 3.80 -8.60
C GLN A 55 -0.01 2.36 -8.11
N ASN A 56 0.57 2.03 -6.94
CA ASN A 56 0.42 0.71 -6.35
C ASN A 56 -1.04 0.40 -5.99
N VAL A 57 -1.77 1.39 -5.46
CA VAL A 57 -3.21 1.28 -5.18
C VAL A 57 -4.01 1.07 -6.47
N ASN A 58 -3.63 1.68 -7.59
CA ASN A 58 -4.30 1.47 -8.87
C ASN A 58 -3.99 0.08 -9.47
N ILE A 59 -2.79 -0.45 -9.28
CA ILE A 59 -2.40 -1.78 -9.77
C ILE A 59 -3.07 -2.90 -8.96
N MET A 60 -3.32 -2.70 -7.65
CA MET A 60 -3.97 -3.68 -6.78
C MET A 60 -5.33 -4.19 -7.30
N PRO A 61 -6.33 -3.36 -7.66
CA PRO A 61 -7.61 -3.82 -8.21
C PRO A 61 -7.45 -4.48 -9.58
N LEU A 62 -6.48 -4.04 -10.40
CA LEU A 62 -6.15 -4.70 -11.66
C LEU A 62 -5.66 -6.14 -11.42
N LYS A 63 -4.76 -6.34 -10.43
CA LYS A 63 -4.30 -7.69 -10.03
C LYS A 63 -5.43 -8.54 -9.44
N ILE A 64 -6.30 -7.95 -8.63
CA ILE A 64 -7.46 -8.67 -8.08
C ILE A 64 -8.40 -9.11 -9.20
N ARG A 65 -8.65 -8.24 -10.19
CA ARG A 65 -9.47 -8.56 -11.35
C ARG A 65 -8.86 -9.69 -12.18
N THR A 66 -7.55 -9.72 -12.39
CA THR A 66 -6.93 -10.83 -13.16
C THR A 66 -7.03 -12.18 -12.43
N ILE A 67 -6.94 -12.18 -11.10
CA ILE A 67 -7.10 -13.37 -10.27
C ILE A 67 -8.55 -13.88 -10.31
N ILE A 68 -9.52 -12.97 -10.15
CA ILE A 68 -10.96 -13.32 -10.07
C ILE A 68 -11.53 -13.62 -11.47
N LEU A 69 -11.12 -12.88 -12.49
CA LEU A 69 -11.79 -12.83 -13.80
C LEU A 69 -11.02 -13.54 -14.94
N ALA A 70 -10.13 -14.48 -14.59
CA ALA A 70 -9.51 -15.43 -15.53
C ALA A 70 -8.48 -14.85 -16.51
N GLY A 71 -7.38 -14.28 -15.98
CA GLY A 71 -6.16 -14.07 -16.77
C GLY A 71 -5.20 -15.28 -16.78
N ASP A 72 -5.19 -16.09 -15.72
CA ASP A 72 -4.30 -17.24 -15.54
C ASP A 72 -5.06 -18.39 -14.86
N SER A 73 -5.42 -19.41 -15.63
CA SER A 73 -6.33 -20.50 -15.21
C SER A 73 -5.83 -21.30 -13.99
N ARG A 74 -4.51 -21.31 -13.75
CA ARG A 74 -3.93 -22.06 -12.64
C ARG A 74 -4.10 -21.35 -11.30
N THR A 75 -3.88 -20.05 -11.26
CA THR A 75 -4.03 -19.27 -10.02
C THR A 75 -5.50 -19.05 -9.65
N THR A 76 -6.39 -18.86 -10.64
CA THR A 76 -7.83 -18.73 -10.40
C THR A 76 -8.44 -20.00 -9.79
N THR A 77 -8.02 -21.20 -10.21
CA THR A 77 -8.56 -22.47 -9.66
C THR A 77 -8.13 -22.70 -8.21
N GLU A 78 -6.87 -22.41 -7.87
CA GLU A 78 -6.38 -22.47 -6.48
C GLU A 78 -7.15 -21.50 -5.57
N VAL A 79 -7.32 -20.24 -6.00
CA VAL A 79 -8.06 -19.25 -5.22
C VAL A 79 -9.54 -19.60 -5.12
N ALA A 80 -10.16 -20.11 -6.20
CA ALA A 80 -11.55 -20.54 -6.19
C ALA A 80 -11.79 -21.71 -5.23
N LEU A 81 -10.87 -22.68 -5.16
CA LEU A 81 -10.95 -23.80 -4.20
C LEU A 81 -10.82 -23.32 -2.75
N VAL A 82 -9.88 -22.42 -2.47
CA VAL A 82 -9.75 -21.82 -1.13
C VAL A 82 -11.01 -21.04 -0.76
N LEU A 83 -11.55 -20.25 -1.70
CA LEU A 83 -12.77 -19.48 -1.47
C LEU A 83 -13.99 -20.38 -1.25
N LEU A 84 -14.08 -21.50 -1.98
CA LEU A 84 -15.11 -22.52 -1.79
C LEU A 84 -14.99 -23.14 -0.39
N LEU A 85 -13.79 -23.55 0.03
CA LEU A 85 -13.57 -24.07 1.39
C LEU A 85 -13.99 -23.07 2.47
N VAL A 86 -13.60 -21.81 2.34
CA VAL A 86 -14.00 -20.75 3.27
C VAL A 86 -15.52 -20.57 3.27
N SER A 87 -16.16 -20.61 2.09
CA SER A 87 -17.61 -20.53 1.95
C SER A 87 -18.32 -21.71 2.62
N THR A 88 -17.82 -22.94 2.44
CA THR A 88 -18.35 -24.13 3.10
C THR A 88 -18.23 -24.05 4.62
N VAL A 89 -17.08 -23.59 5.13
CA VAL A 89 -16.89 -23.37 6.58
C VAL A 89 -17.88 -22.32 7.09
N LEU A 90 -18.06 -21.21 6.38
CA LEU A 90 -18.99 -20.16 6.78
C LEU A 90 -20.46 -20.59 6.71
N LEU A 91 -20.79 -21.51 5.81
CA LEU A 91 -22.11 -22.13 5.71
C LEU A 91 -22.38 -23.07 6.89
N LEU A 92 -21.39 -23.90 7.25
CA LEU A 92 -21.50 -24.90 8.31
C LEU A 92 -21.41 -24.28 9.72
N VAL A 93 -20.58 -23.26 9.88
CA VAL A 93 -20.30 -22.61 11.16
C VAL A 93 -21.14 -21.33 11.26
N PRO A 94 -21.99 -21.20 12.29
CA PRO A 94 -22.76 -19.97 12.50
C PRO A 94 -21.82 -18.75 12.60
N PHE A 95 -22.17 -17.69 11.88
CA PHE A 95 -21.36 -16.46 11.75
C PHE A 95 -20.83 -15.91 13.07
N LYS A 96 -21.58 -16.08 14.17
CA LYS A 96 -21.18 -15.71 15.54
C LYS A 96 -19.85 -16.34 15.95
N TYR A 97 -19.67 -17.64 15.72
CA TYR A 97 -18.45 -18.35 16.11
C TYR A 97 -17.28 -17.98 15.22
N THR A 98 -17.51 -17.79 13.92
CA THR A 98 -16.48 -17.31 12.98
C THR A 98 -15.96 -15.95 13.42
N LEU A 99 -16.85 -15.02 13.77
CA LEU A 99 -16.45 -13.69 14.21
C LEU A 99 -15.68 -13.72 15.53
N THR A 100 -16.15 -14.50 16.51
CA THR A 100 -15.43 -14.69 17.78
C THR A 100 -14.03 -15.29 17.56
N PHE A 101 -13.91 -16.27 16.66
CA PHE A 101 -12.64 -16.89 16.34
C PHE A 101 -11.67 -15.91 15.67
N VAL A 102 -12.14 -15.09 14.73
CA VAL A 102 -11.31 -14.05 14.08
C VAL A 102 -10.84 -13.00 15.09
N ILE A 103 -11.72 -12.58 15.99
CA ILE A 103 -11.37 -11.63 17.06
C ILE A 103 -10.31 -12.25 17.98
N PHE A 104 -10.51 -13.50 18.39
CA PHE A 104 -9.57 -14.23 19.24
C PHE A 104 -8.21 -14.42 18.54
N ASP A 105 -8.20 -14.72 17.25
CA ASP A 105 -6.98 -14.82 16.44
C ASP A 105 -6.23 -13.48 16.45
N LEU A 106 -6.92 -12.35 16.25
CA LEU A 106 -6.32 -11.02 16.31
C LEU A 106 -5.62 -10.75 17.66
N PHE A 107 -6.26 -11.10 18.78
CA PHE A 107 -5.66 -10.94 20.11
C PHE A 107 -4.49 -11.90 20.35
N THR A 108 -4.55 -13.10 19.77
CA THR A 108 -3.52 -14.12 19.96
C THR A 108 -2.26 -13.85 19.13
N ARG A 109 -2.36 -13.04 18.07
CA ARG A 109 -1.21 -12.67 17.21
C ARG A 109 -0.14 -11.84 17.91
N GLU A 110 -0.50 -11.13 18.99
CA GLU A 110 0.44 -10.33 19.79
C GLU A 110 1.24 -11.17 20.80
N LEU A 111 0.85 -12.44 21.02
CA LEU A 111 1.59 -13.34 21.90
C LEU A 111 2.88 -13.81 21.21
N GLU A 112 4.00 -13.78 21.94
CA GLU A 112 5.32 -14.17 21.43
C GLU A 112 5.34 -15.58 20.83
N PHE A 113 4.55 -16.51 21.40
CA PHE A 113 4.45 -17.89 20.94
C PHE A 113 3.93 -18.06 19.50
N ARG A 114 3.07 -17.16 19.02
CA ARG A 114 2.48 -17.25 17.66
C ARG A 114 3.03 -16.19 16.70
N ARG A 115 3.75 -15.19 17.20
CA ARG A 115 4.28 -14.10 16.39
C ARG A 115 5.15 -14.59 15.24
N ASP A 116 6.04 -15.55 15.49
CA ASP A 116 6.95 -16.08 14.46
C ASP A 116 6.19 -16.78 13.33
N MET A 117 5.16 -17.56 13.68
CA MET A 117 4.28 -18.22 12.70
C MET A 117 3.51 -17.20 11.85
N VAL A 118 3.01 -16.13 12.48
CA VAL A 118 2.28 -15.06 11.80
C VAL A 118 3.20 -14.30 10.84
N VAL A 119 4.44 -14.03 11.25
CA VAL A 119 5.44 -13.37 10.40
C VAL A 119 5.80 -14.26 9.21
N ALA A 120 6.00 -15.57 9.43
CA ALA A 120 6.26 -16.52 8.35
C ALA A 120 5.08 -16.60 7.36
N PHE A 121 3.84 -16.65 7.86
CA PHE A 121 2.64 -16.63 7.03
C PHE A 121 2.52 -15.34 6.21
N MET A 122 2.77 -14.18 6.84
CA MET A 122 2.76 -12.89 6.13
C MET A 122 3.84 -12.80 5.05
N ARG A 123 5.01 -13.40 5.27
CA ARG A 123 6.06 -13.50 4.24
C ARG A 123 5.59 -14.36 3.07
N PHE A 124 5.00 -15.52 3.33
CA PHE A 124 4.45 -16.37 2.28
C PHE A 124 3.34 -15.68 1.45
N LEU A 125 2.43 -14.97 2.12
CA LEU A 125 1.41 -14.17 1.43
C LEU A 125 2.02 -13.11 0.54
N LYS A 126 3.06 -12.43 1.02
CA LYS A 126 3.79 -11.40 0.27
C LYS A 126 4.48 -12.00 -0.95
N GLU A 127 5.20 -13.11 -0.79
CA GLU A 127 5.86 -13.82 -1.89
C GLU A 127 4.87 -14.27 -2.97
N ARG A 128 3.71 -14.80 -2.55
CA ARG A 128 2.62 -15.18 -3.45
C ARG A 128 2.00 -13.97 -4.14
N TRP A 129 1.84 -12.85 -3.44
CA TRP A 129 1.35 -11.61 -4.01
C TRP A 129 2.30 -11.05 -5.07
N ASP A 130 3.61 -11.11 -4.82
CA ASP A 130 4.64 -10.60 -5.73
C ASP A 130 4.78 -11.49 -6.99
N THR A 131 4.42 -12.77 -6.90
CA THR A 131 4.42 -13.72 -8.04
C THR A 131 3.33 -13.40 -9.08
N ILE A 132 2.24 -12.74 -8.68
CA ILE A 132 1.13 -12.43 -9.58
C ILE A 132 1.57 -11.33 -10.55
N PRO A 133 1.67 -11.60 -11.87
CA PRO A 133 2.18 -10.62 -12.82
C PRO A 133 1.27 -9.39 -12.83
N ALA A 134 1.85 -8.22 -12.53
CA ALA A 134 1.14 -6.96 -12.68
C ALA A 134 0.98 -6.66 -14.17
N SER A 135 -0.23 -6.30 -14.60
CA SER A 135 -0.41 -5.69 -15.92
C SER A 135 0.47 -4.43 -15.97
N PRO A 136 1.38 -4.28 -16.94
CA PRO A 136 2.34 -3.19 -16.96
C PRO A 136 1.61 -1.86 -17.17
N VAL A 137 1.45 -1.09 -16.11
CA VAL A 137 0.94 0.27 -16.17
C VAL A 137 2.11 1.19 -16.50
N ALA A 138 2.22 1.59 -17.78
CA ALA A 138 3.20 2.59 -18.20
C ALA A 138 2.82 3.97 -17.63
N VAL A 139 3.72 4.58 -16.85
CA VAL A 139 3.59 5.97 -16.42
C VAL A 139 4.02 6.84 -17.59
N LEU A 140 3.08 7.59 -18.16
CA LEU A 140 3.39 8.57 -19.19
C LEU A 140 4.04 9.78 -18.51
N PRO A 141 5.17 10.30 -19.03
CA PRO A 141 5.77 11.52 -18.52
C PRO A 141 4.78 12.69 -18.69
N PHE A 142 4.79 13.60 -17.73
CA PHE A 142 3.94 14.80 -17.72
C PHE A 142 4.19 15.63 -19.00
N GLU A 143 3.13 16.16 -19.61
CA GLU A 143 3.12 16.78 -20.96
C GLU A 143 4.25 17.81 -21.19
N GLU A 144 4.66 18.54 -20.15
CA GLU A 144 5.71 19.58 -20.23
C GLU A 144 7.12 19.00 -20.50
N GLU A 145 7.41 17.79 -20.01
CA GLU A 145 8.66 17.08 -20.28
C GLU A 145 8.64 16.44 -21.68
N ALA A 146 7.47 15.98 -22.13
CA ALA A 146 7.29 15.44 -23.48
C ALA A 146 7.52 16.53 -24.54
N ASP A 147 7.02 17.75 -24.33
CA ASP A 147 7.24 18.88 -25.22
C ASP A 147 8.70 19.34 -25.25
N THR A 148 9.39 19.32 -24.11
CA THR A 148 10.82 19.68 -24.05
C THR A 148 11.73 18.60 -24.63
N LEU A 149 11.37 17.31 -24.50
CA LEU A 149 12.07 16.20 -25.15
C LEU A 149 11.85 16.20 -26.67
N GLN A 150 10.62 16.38 -27.14
CA GLN A 150 10.29 16.58 -28.55
C GLN A 150 11.03 17.77 -29.17
N LYS A 151 11.14 18.88 -28.42
CA LYS A 151 11.88 20.08 -28.86
C LYS A 151 13.40 19.83 -28.90
N LYS A 152 13.96 19.07 -27.97
CA LYS A 152 15.38 18.67 -27.99
C LYS A 152 15.69 17.72 -29.14
N GLU A 153 14.82 16.74 -29.41
CA GLU A 153 15.00 15.78 -30.50
C GLU A 153 14.92 16.46 -31.87
N LYS A 154 13.92 17.33 -32.10
CA LYS A 154 13.82 18.13 -33.32
C LYS A 154 15.03 19.07 -33.52
N LYS A 155 15.57 19.65 -32.44
CA LYS A 155 16.77 20.51 -32.50
C LYS A 155 18.04 19.70 -32.81
N HIS A 156 18.14 18.47 -32.31
CA HIS A 156 19.26 17.58 -32.60
C HIS A 156 19.23 17.07 -34.05
N ILE A 157 18.06 16.64 -34.53
CA ILE A 157 17.87 16.21 -35.94
C ILE A 157 18.11 17.38 -36.91
N GLY A 158 17.67 18.59 -36.58
CA GLY A 158 17.94 19.79 -37.37
C GLY A 158 19.43 20.14 -37.45
N LYS A 159 20.17 19.99 -36.33
CA LYS A 159 21.61 20.26 -36.28
C LYS A 159 22.42 19.23 -37.07
N VAL A 160 22.07 17.94 -36.96
CA VAL A 160 22.70 16.84 -37.71
C VAL A 160 22.43 16.98 -39.22
N LYS A 161 21.24 17.43 -39.61
CA LYS A 161 20.91 17.70 -41.03
C LYS A 161 21.69 18.90 -41.57
N SER A 162 21.87 19.95 -40.76
CA SER A 162 22.67 21.13 -41.13
C SER A 162 24.16 20.80 -41.30
N GLU A 163 24.73 19.96 -40.42
CA GLU A 163 26.14 19.54 -40.53
C GLU A 163 26.38 18.65 -41.76
N ARG A 164 25.43 17.77 -42.12
CA ARG A 164 25.53 16.96 -43.34
C ARG A 164 25.48 17.80 -44.62
N THR A 165 24.70 18.87 -44.66
CA THR A 165 24.62 19.74 -45.85
C THR A 165 25.84 20.64 -46.02
N SER A 166 26.53 21.00 -44.94
CA SER A 166 27.75 21.82 -45.00
C SER A 166 29.01 21.02 -45.36
N ASN A 167 28.99 19.70 -45.16
CA ASN A 167 30.14 18.82 -45.44
C ASN A 167 30.07 18.13 -46.83
N SER A 168 29.13 18.57 -47.68
CA SER A 168 28.87 18.03 -49.03
C SER A 168 29.00 19.08 -50.15
N ASN A 169 29.58 20.25 -49.84
CA ASN A 169 30.07 21.25 -50.81
C ASN A 169 31.59 21.23 -50.79
#